data_AF-A0A946F716-F1
#
_entry.id   AF-A0A946F716-F1
#
_cell.length_a   1.000
_cell.length_b   1.000
_cell.length_c   1.000
_cell.angle_alpha   90.00
_cell.angle_beta   90.00
_cell.angle_gamma   90.00
#
_symmetry.space_group_name_H-M   'P 1'
#
loop_
_entity.id
_entity.type
_entity.pdbx_description
1 polymer ?
#
loop_
_entity_poly.entity_id
_entity_poly.type
_entity_poly.pdbx_seq_one_letter_code
_entity_poly.pdbx_strand_id
1 'polypeptide(L)'
;MFFNLDKINKNKIAAWAVHGFTGSGAVLGFLAIIAIINSDAVGAFLWLGLALLIDGLDGTLARKVNVTEQTPNIDGTILDSVI
;
A
#
# COMPACT_ATOMS: atom_id res chain seq x y z
N MET A 1 -23.46 -0.62 24.64
CA MET A 1 -23.41 -0.21 23.22
C MET A 1 -22.91 -1.41 22.43
N PHE A 2 -23.82 -2.23 21.92
CA PHE A 2 -23.44 -3.44 21.17
C PHE A 2 -23.01 -2.99 19.78
N PHE A 3 -21.72 -3.14 19.48
CA PHE A 3 -21.18 -2.87 18.16
C PHE A 3 -21.85 -3.87 17.19
N ASN A 4 -22.75 -3.37 16.34
CA ASN A 4 -23.51 -4.19 15.40
C ASN A 4 -22.62 -4.49 14.19
N LEU A 5 -22.00 -5.67 14.19
CA LEU A 5 -21.03 -6.11 13.19
C LEU A 5 -21.68 -6.59 11.87
N ASP A 6 -23.01 -6.67 11.80
CA ASP A 6 -23.74 -7.23 10.64
C ASP A 6 -23.76 -6.30 9.41
N LYS A 7 -23.33 -5.04 9.55
CA LYS A 7 -23.17 -4.08 8.45
C LYS A 7 -21.72 -3.93 7.95
N ILE A 8 -20.84 -4.87 8.31
CA ILE A 8 -19.48 -4.88 7.77
C ILE A 8 -19.54 -5.31 6.31
N ASN A 9 -19.51 -4.31 5.42
CA ASN A 9 -19.31 -4.53 4.00
C ASN A 9 -17.86 -5.02 3.81
N LYS A 10 -17.69 -6.35 3.67
CA LYS A 10 -16.39 -7.02 3.49
C LYS A 10 -15.55 -6.36 2.39
N ASN A 11 -16.18 -5.83 1.35
CA ASN A 11 -15.51 -5.14 0.25
C ASN A 11 -14.93 -3.79 0.69
N LYS A 12 -15.60 -3.06 1.60
CA LYS A 12 -15.06 -1.82 2.18
C LYS A 12 -13.85 -2.10 3.08
N ILE A 13 -13.90 -3.13 3.90
CA ILE A 13 -12.75 -3.52 4.73
C ILE A 13 -11.56 -3.93 3.85
N ALA A 14 -11.81 -4.72 2.81
CA ALA A 14 -10.78 -5.10 1.85
C ALA A 14 -10.16 -3.87 1.17
N ALA A 15 -10.97 -2.91 0.72
CA ALA A 15 -10.48 -1.68 0.10
C ALA A 15 -9.60 -0.84 1.07
N TRP A 16 -10.03 -0.67 2.32
CA TRP A 16 -9.23 0.03 3.33
C TRP A 16 -7.94 -0.73 3.69
N ALA A 17 -7.98 -2.06 3.69
CA ALA A 17 -6.80 -2.89 3.93
C ALA A 17 -5.77 -2.75 2.80
N VAL A 18 -6.22 -2.71 1.55
CA VAL A 18 -5.34 -2.48 0.38
C VAL A 18 -4.73 -1.08 0.46
N HIS A 19 -5.52 -0.03 0.70
CA HIS A 19 -4.96 1.33 0.87
C HIS A 19 -3.97 1.43 2.03
N GLY A 20 -4.24 0.76 3.16
CA GLY A 20 -3.31 0.72 4.28
C GLY A 20 -2.01 -0.04 3.94
N PHE A 21 -2.10 -1.08 3.11
CA PHE A 21 -0.95 -1.84 2.64
C PHE A 21 -0.09 -1.01 1.67
N THR A 22 -0.69 -0.30 0.72
CA THR A 22 0.02 0.65 -0.17
C THR A 22 0.70 1.77 0.59
N GLY A 23 0.01 2.36 1.57
CA GLY A 23 0.61 3.39 2.43
C GLY A 23 1.80 2.89 3.24
N SER A 24 1.92 1.58 3.49
CA SER A 24 3.06 1.02 4.20
C SER A 24 4.35 1.04 3.37
N GLY A 25 4.26 1.06 2.03
CA GLY A 25 5.40 1.24 1.14
C GLY A 25 6.15 2.54 1.39
N ALA A 26 5.44 3.64 1.66
CA ALA A 26 6.03 4.94 2.00
C ALA A 26 6.85 4.89 3.32
N VAL A 27 6.40 4.11 4.30
CA VAL A 27 7.16 3.91 5.56
C VAL A 27 8.47 3.17 5.28
N LEU A 28 8.46 2.16 4.41
CA LEU A 28 9.65 1.43 4.01
C LEU A 28 10.63 2.31 3.21
N GLY A 29 10.11 3.14 2.30
CA GLY A 29 10.91 4.15 1.60
C GLY A 29 11.59 5.13 2.57
N PHE A 30 10.89 5.57 3.61
CA PHE A 30 11.48 6.41 4.65
C PHE A 30 12.58 5.71 5.45
N LEU A 31 12.40 4.42 5.79
CA LEU A 31 13.45 3.62 6.45
C LEU A 31 14.69 3.45 5.55
N ALA A 32 14.50 3.34 4.24
CA ALA A 32 15.62 3.32 3.29
C ALA A 32 16.42 4.63 3.32
N ILE A 33 15.76 5.78 3.37
CA ILE A 33 16.42 7.10 3.49
C ILE A 33 17.23 7.17 4.79
N ILE A 34 16.68 6.70 5.91
CA ILE A 34 17.41 6.63 7.19
C ILE A 34 18.67 5.76 7.06
N ALA A 35 18.56 4.59 6.42
CA ALA A 35 19.69 3.70 6.21
C ALA A 35 20.79 4.33 5.33
N ILE A 36 20.40 5.06 4.28
CA ILE A 36 21.33 5.84 3.42
C ILE A 36 22.08 6.89 4.25
N ILE A 37 21.38 7.65 5.08
CA ILE A 37 21.98 8.67 5.95
C ILE A 37 22.97 8.03 6.94
N ASN A 38 22.68 6.82 7.41
CA ASN A 38 23.56 6.06 8.29
C ASN A 38 24.70 5.32 7.57
N SER A 39 24.87 5.52 6.25
CA SER A 39 25.84 4.78 5.42
C SER A 39 25.66 3.26 5.45
N ASP A 40 24.47 2.78 5.80
CA ASP A 40 24.11 1.36 5.79
C ASP A 40 23.50 1.00 4.42
N ALA A 41 24.38 0.67 3.48
CA ALA A 41 23.97 0.27 2.14
C ALA A 41 23.08 -0.99 2.15
N VAL A 42 23.38 -1.96 3.03
CA VAL A 42 22.62 -3.22 3.10
C VAL A 42 21.20 -2.94 3.61
N GLY A 43 21.06 -2.17 4.70
CA GLY A 43 19.78 -1.73 5.21
C GLY A 43 18.98 -0.95 4.16
N ALA A 44 19.62 -0.04 3.43
CA ALA A 44 18.96 0.74 2.38
C ALA A 44 18.39 -0.16 1.28
N PHE A 45 19.17 -1.10 0.75
CA PHE A 45 18.69 -2.03 -0.29
C PHE A 45 17.61 -2.99 0.23
N LEU A 46 17.68 -3.41 1.50
CA LEU A 46 16.63 -4.23 2.11
C LEU A 46 15.30 -3.48 2.20
N TRP A 47 15.32 -2.24 2.70
CA TRP A 47 14.11 -1.43 2.81
C TRP A 47 13.52 -1.06 1.45
N LEU A 48 14.36 -0.71 0.47
CA LEU A 48 13.92 -0.46 -0.92
C LEU A 48 13.36 -1.72 -1.58
N GLY A 49 14.02 -2.86 -1.40
CA GLY A 49 13.54 -4.14 -1.93
C GLY A 49 12.18 -4.53 -1.35
N LEU A 50 11.97 -4.29 -0.05
CA LEU A 50 10.69 -4.54 0.59
C LEU A 50 9.60 -3.56 0.14
N ALA A 51 9.93 -2.28 -0.03
CA ALA A 51 9.01 -1.28 -0.59
C ALA A 51 8.55 -1.68 -2.01
N LEU A 52 9.49 -2.11 -2.86
CA LEU A 52 9.21 -2.58 -4.22
C LEU A 52 8.35 -3.86 -4.24
N LEU A 53 8.52 -4.74 -3.26
CA LEU A 53 7.65 -5.91 -3.11
C LEU A 53 6.22 -5.50 -2.75
N ILE A 54 6.03 -4.53 -1.86
CA ILE A 54 4.69 -4.03 -1.50
C ILE A 54 4.02 -3.39 -2.72
N ASP A 55 4.73 -2.50 -3.42
CA ASP A 55 4.26 -1.84 -4.64
C ASP A 55 3.84 -2.85 -5.73
N GLY A 56 4.68 -3.85 -6.01
CA GLY A 56 4.36 -4.91 -6.98
C GLY A 56 3.19 -5.81 -6.57
N LEU A 57 3.01 -6.04 -5.26
CA LEU A 57 1.87 -6.79 -4.73
C LEU A 57 0.58 -5.96 -4.76
N ASP A 58 0.65 -4.66 -4.52
CA ASP A 58 -0.50 -3.76 -4.58
C ASP A 58 -1.04 -3.61 -6.00
N GLY A 59 -0.16 -3.43 -7.00
CA GLY A 59 -0.58 -3.37 -8.39
C GLY A 59 -1.22 -4.67 -8.91
N THR A 60 -0.78 -5.83 -8.40
CA THR A 60 -1.37 -7.13 -8.76
C THR A 60 -2.68 -7.42 -8.00
N LEU A 61 -2.80 -6.99 -6.74
CA LEU A 61 -4.07 -7.04 -5.99
C LEU A 61 -5.12 -6.10 -6.58
N ALA A 62 -4.74 -4.87 -6.95
CA ALA A 62 -5.62 -3.89 -7.58
C ALA A 62 -6.20 -4.41 -8.92
N ARG A 63 -5.36 -5.09 -9.72
CA ARG A 63 -5.81 -5.79 -10.94
C ARG A 63 -6.74 -6.96 -10.67
N LYS A 64 -6.49 -7.74 -9.61
CA LYS A 64 -7.28 -8.93 -9.29
C LYS A 64 -8.68 -8.62 -8.74
N VAL A 65 -8.87 -7.43 -8.16
CA VAL A 65 -10.16 -6.99 -7.58
C VAL A 65 -11.00 -6.18 -8.58
N ASN A 66 -10.54 -5.98 -9.82
CA ASN A 66 -11.28 -5.25 -10.86
C ASN A 66 -11.70 -3.82 -10.41
N VAL A 67 -10.81 -3.13 -9.69
CA VAL A 67 -11.06 -1.78 -9.16
C VAL A 67 -11.41 -0.77 -10.26
N THR A 68 -10.97 -1.03 -11.49
CA THR A 68 -11.26 -0.22 -12.70
C THR A 68 -12.75 -0.15 -13.05
N GLU A 69 -13.60 -1.08 -12.60
CA GLU A 69 -15.06 -1.00 -12.84
C GLU A 69 -15.85 -0.28 -11.73
N GLN A 70 -15.26 -0.04 -10.55
CA GLN A 70 -16.02 0.34 -9.35
C GLN A 70 -15.67 1.71 -8.73
N THR A 71 -14.56 2.35 -9.13
CA THR A 71 -14.20 3.68 -8.61
C THR A 71 -13.78 4.65 -9.72
N PRO A 72 -14.71 5.29 -10.45
CA PRO A 72 -14.40 6.26 -11.52
C PRO A 72 -13.87 7.61 -10.99
N ASN A 73 -13.89 7.83 -9.66
CA ASN A 73 -13.69 9.15 -9.05
C ASN A 73 -12.53 9.22 -8.06
N ILE A 74 -11.78 8.12 -7.89
CA ILE A 74 -10.54 8.10 -7.10
C ILE A 74 -9.49 7.45 -7.96
N ASP A 75 -8.60 8.28 -8.49
CA ASP A 75 -7.51 7.87 -9.34
C ASP A 75 -6.38 7.31 -8.48
N GLY A 76 -6.43 6.01 -8.19
CA GLY A 76 -5.37 5.29 -7.45
C GLY A 76 -4.00 5.42 -8.12
N THR A 77 -3.97 5.76 -9.41
CA THR A 77 -2.77 6.02 -10.20
C THR A 77 -1.96 7.21 -9.68
N ILE A 78 -2.59 8.19 -9.05
CA ILE A 78 -1.89 9.38 -8.49
C ILE A 78 -1.18 9.01 -7.19
N LEU A 79 -1.73 8.10 -6.38
CA LEU A 79 -1.08 7.64 -5.15
C LEU A 79 0.09 6.69 -5.48
N ASP A 80 -0.08 5.81 -6.46
CA ASP A 80 1.00 4.98 -7.04
C ASP A 80 2.14 5.82 -7.63
N SER A 81 1.84 6.99 -8.21
CA SER A 81 2.88 7.81 -8.86
C SER A 81 3.80 8.57 -7.88
N VAL A 82 3.44 8.63 -6.59
CA VAL A 82 4.19 9.36 -5.56
C VAL A 82 5.13 8.43 -4.77
N ILE A 83 4.88 7.12 -4.78
CA ILE A 83 5.62 6.12 -4.01
C ILE A 83 6.68 5.45 -4.88
#